data_AF-A0AAW2Q0H5-F1
#
_entry.id   AF-A0AAW2Q0H5-F1
#
_cell.length_a   1.000
_cell.length_b   1.000
_cell.length_c   1.000
_cell.angle_alpha   90.00
_cell.angle_beta   90.00
_cell.angle_gamma   90.00
#
_symmetry.space_group_name_H-M   'P 1'
#
loop_
_entity.id
_entity.type
_entity.pdbx_description
1 polymer ?
#
loop_
_entity_poly.entity_id
_entity_poly.type
_entity_poly.pdbx_seq_one_letter_code
_entity_poly.pdbx_strand_id
1 'polypeptide(L)'
;MDAAPRQGLYPLHRCKTIHLVRHAQGFHNVAGEKDHSAYMSQELFDAELTPLGWQQVDNLRKHVRSSGLSRRIELVVVSPLLRTMQTAVGVFGGDGYEDGIDVPPLMAENAGNSSRPAISSLNSPPFVAMELCREHL
;
A
#
# COMPACT_ATOMS: atom_id res chain seq x y z
N MET A 1 34.05 -19.80 19.99
CA MET A 1 34.74 -18.88 19.07
C MET A 1 33.68 -18.36 18.13
N ASP A 2 33.20 -17.14 18.36
CA ASP A 2 32.21 -16.52 17.47
C ASP A 2 32.92 -16.15 16.17
N ALA A 3 32.45 -16.72 15.06
CA ALA A 3 32.99 -16.41 13.75
C ALA A 3 32.75 -14.93 13.44
N ALA A 4 33.83 -14.19 13.20
CA ALA A 4 33.73 -12.78 12.82
C ALA A 4 32.83 -12.64 11.58
N PRO A 5 31.92 -11.65 11.54
CA PRO A 5 31.01 -11.48 10.43
C PRO A 5 31.80 -11.30 9.13
N ARG A 6 31.62 -12.23 8.19
CA ARG A 6 32.24 -12.15 6.86
C ARG A 6 31.46 -11.16 6.02
N GLN A 7 32.08 -10.05 5.64
CA GLN A 7 31.54 -9.17 4.61
C GLN A 7 31.65 -9.87 3.24
N GLY A 8 30.50 -10.15 2.63
CA GLY A 8 30.39 -10.64 1.25
C GLY A 8 29.93 -9.52 0.32
N LEU A 9 30.59 -9.38 -0.83
CA LEU A 9 30.13 -8.52 -1.93
C LEU A 9 29.16 -9.33 -2.81
N TYR A 10 27.90 -8.91 -2.86
CA TYR A 10 26.89 -9.52 -3.72
C TYR A 10 26.54 -8.59 -4.87
N PRO A 11 26.62 -9.04 -6.14
CA PRO A 11 26.15 -8.23 -7.26
C PRO A 11 24.66 -7.92 -7.12
N LEU A 12 24.29 -6.64 -7.25
CA LEU A 12 22.91 -6.18 -7.06
C LEU A 12 21.91 -6.92 -7.96
N HIS A 13 22.30 -7.26 -9.20
CA HIS A 13 21.46 -7.98 -10.15
C HIS A 13 21.16 -9.44 -9.75
N ARG A 14 21.83 -9.97 -8.71
CA ARG A 14 21.57 -11.29 -8.11
C ARG A 14 20.82 -11.20 -6.78
N CYS A 15 20.46 -10.00 -6.36
CA CYS A 15 19.73 -9.75 -5.12
C CYS A 15 18.26 -9.47 -5.41
N LYS A 16 17.38 -9.84 -4.48
CA LYS A 16 16.00 -9.34 -4.47
C LYS A 16 15.97 -8.01 -3.73
N THR A 17 15.30 -7.03 -4.31
CA THR A 17 15.08 -5.72 -3.70
C THR A 17 13.68 -5.69 -3.10
N ILE A 18 13.59 -5.37 -1.82
CA ILE A 18 12.32 -5.21 -1.11
C ILE A 18 12.13 -3.73 -0.80
N HIS A 19 11.03 -3.16 -1.28
CA HIS A 19 10.62 -1.80 -0.96
C HIS A 19 9.60 -1.85 0.17
N LEU A 20 9.89 -1.18 1.29
CA LEU A 20 9.00 -1.11 2.44
C LEU A 20 8.26 0.22 2.42
N VAL A 21 6.92 0.16 2.46
CA VAL A 21 6.05 1.33 2.41
C VAL A 21 5.05 1.23 3.58
N ARG A 22 5.02 2.26 4.42
CA ARG A 22 3.97 2.41 5.44
C ARG A 22 2.68 2.90 4.78
N HIS A 23 1.52 2.47 5.29
CA HIS A 23 0.25 3.03 4.84
C HIS A 23 0.19 4.55 5.04
N ALA A 24 -0.56 5.24 4.19
CA ALA A 24 -0.83 6.66 4.32
C ALA A 24 -1.73 6.95 5.55
N GLN A 25 -1.92 8.22 5.89
CA GLN A 25 -2.71 8.62 7.07
C GLN A 25 -4.15 8.11 6.99
N GLY A 26 -4.53 7.24 7.93
CA GLY A 26 -5.91 6.80 8.13
C GLY A 26 -6.60 7.54 9.28
N PHE A 27 -7.92 7.44 9.37
CA PHE A 27 -8.68 8.11 10.45
C PHE A 27 -8.23 7.67 11.84
N HIS A 28 -7.80 6.41 12.01
CA HIS A 28 -7.22 5.92 13.26
C HIS A 28 -5.96 6.69 13.69
N ASN A 29 -5.15 7.21 12.75
CA ASN A 29 -3.98 8.02 13.11
C ASN A 29 -4.42 9.36 13.70
N VAL A 30 -5.38 10.02 13.05
CA VAL A 30 -5.91 11.32 13.50
C VAL A 30 -6.58 11.21 14.88
N ALA A 31 -7.31 10.12 15.13
CA ALA A 31 -7.91 9.87 16.43
C ALA A 31 -6.84 9.54 17.49
N GLY A 32 -5.90 8.65 17.17
CA GLY A 32 -4.81 8.25 18.08
C GLY A 32 -3.86 9.38 18.46
N GLU A 33 -3.62 10.34 17.56
CA GLU A 33 -2.84 11.56 17.84
C GLU A 33 -3.54 12.50 18.84
N LYS A 34 -4.88 12.47 18.88
CA LYS A 34 -5.69 13.25 19.85
C LYS A 34 -5.85 12.51 21.17
N ASP A 35 -6.08 11.21 21.09
CA ASP A 35 -6.27 10.32 22.23
C ASP A 35 -5.66 8.95 21.90
N HIS A 36 -4.55 8.63 22.56
CA HIS A 36 -3.83 7.38 22.33
C HIS A 36 -4.67 6.13 22.63
N SER A 37 -5.69 6.23 23.49
CA SER A 37 -6.59 5.10 23.74
C SER A 37 -7.46 4.75 22.52
N ALA A 38 -7.63 5.68 21.58
CA ALA A 38 -8.40 5.47 20.36
C ALA A 38 -7.77 4.43 19.40
N TYR A 39 -6.48 4.10 19.55
CA TYR A 39 -5.88 2.99 18.80
C TYR A 39 -6.53 1.63 19.10
N MET A 40 -7.09 1.50 20.31
CA MET A 40 -7.79 0.29 20.78
C MET A 40 -9.26 0.29 20.36
N SER A 41 -9.74 1.34 19.68
CA SER A 41 -11.13 1.46 19.27
C SER A 41 -11.47 0.47 18.16
N GLN A 42 -12.50 -0.34 18.40
CA GLN A 42 -13.01 -1.28 17.42
C GLN A 42 -13.53 -0.57 16.15
N GLU A 43 -14.08 0.64 16.28
CA GLU A 43 -14.55 1.44 15.14
C GLU A 43 -13.40 1.88 14.22
N LEU A 44 -12.20 2.04 14.78
CA LEU A 44 -11.01 2.51 14.05
C LEU A 44 -10.09 1.36 13.62
N PHE A 45 -10.44 0.11 13.96
CA PHE A 45 -9.67 -1.09 13.64
C PHE A 45 -9.28 -1.16 12.17
N ASP A 46 -10.28 -1.02 11.30
CA ASP A 46 -10.14 -1.07 9.85
C ASP A 46 -10.43 0.28 9.18
N ALA A 47 -10.02 1.36 9.85
CA ALA A 47 -10.22 2.72 9.35
C ALA A 47 -9.63 2.91 7.95
N GLU A 48 -10.39 3.58 7.10
CA GLU A 48 -9.99 4.05 5.77
C GLU A 48 -8.97 5.21 5.83
N LEU A 49 -8.40 5.52 4.67
CA LEU A 49 -7.56 6.69 4.48
C LEU A 49 -8.35 8.00 4.61
N THR A 50 -7.71 8.98 5.22
CA THR A 50 -8.20 10.36 5.24
C THR A 50 -8.00 11.04 3.88
N PRO A 51 -8.60 12.23 3.63
CA PRO A 51 -8.26 13.04 2.46
C PRO A 51 -6.75 13.36 2.36
N LEU A 52 -6.08 13.62 3.49
CA LEU A 52 -4.63 13.81 3.52
C LEU A 52 -3.87 12.52 3.19
N GLY A 53 -4.32 11.38 3.70
CA GLY A 53 -3.75 10.07 3.35
C GLY A 53 -3.83 9.80 1.84
N TRP A 54 -4.96 10.14 1.23
CA TRP A 54 -5.15 10.07 -0.20
C TRP A 54 -4.23 11.01 -0.98
N GLN A 55 -3.96 12.22 -0.49
CA GLN A 55 -2.95 13.11 -1.08
C GLN A 55 -1.54 12.52 -0.99
N GLN A 56 -1.19 11.86 0.12
CA GLN A 56 0.09 11.16 0.28
C GLN A 56 0.22 10.01 -0.73
N VAL A 57 -0.86 9.24 -0.94
CA VAL A 57 -0.95 8.19 -1.96
C VAL A 57 -0.70 8.74 -3.36
N ASP A 58 -1.34 9.85 -3.73
CA ASP A 58 -1.16 10.45 -5.07
C ASP A 58 0.28 10.93 -5.28
N ASN A 59 0.89 11.52 -4.25
CA ASN A 59 2.28 11.97 -4.30
C ASN A 59 3.25 10.79 -4.47
N LEU A 60 3.03 9.69 -3.73
CA LEU A 60 3.86 8.50 -3.87
C LEU A 60 3.65 7.82 -5.23
N ARG A 61 2.41 7.72 -5.74
CA ARG A 61 2.11 7.22 -7.09
C ARG A 61 2.89 7.99 -8.15
N LYS A 62 2.86 9.33 -8.08
CA LYS A 62 3.61 10.19 -9.00
C LYS A 62 5.11 9.89 -8.96
N HIS A 63 5.69 9.76 -7.76
CA HIS A 63 7.11 9.44 -7.59
C HIS A 63 7.50 8.05 -8.12
N VAL A 64 6.71 7.02 -7.81
CA VAL A 64 6.96 5.63 -8.25
C VAL A 64 6.87 5.53 -9.79
N ARG A 65 5.96 6.27 -10.42
CA ARG A 65 5.85 6.32 -11.88
C ARG A 65 6.98 7.10 -12.53
N SER A 66 7.31 8.29 -12.03
CA SER A 66 8.34 9.15 -12.63
C SER A 66 9.76 8.59 -12.48
N SER A 67 10.02 7.84 -11.40
CA SER A 67 11.29 7.12 -11.20
C SER A 67 11.42 5.85 -12.05
N GLY A 68 10.35 5.42 -12.73
CA GLY A 68 10.29 4.14 -13.43
C GLY A 68 10.23 2.91 -12.52
N LEU A 69 10.14 3.11 -11.20
CA LEU A 69 10.06 2.02 -10.22
C LEU A 69 8.84 1.14 -10.46
N SER A 70 7.70 1.71 -10.86
CA SER A 70 6.47 0.95 -11.15
C SER A 70 6.69 -0.23 -12.10
N ARG A 71 7.57 -0.09 -13.10
CA ARG A 71 7.87 -1.12 -14.11
C ARG A 71 8.78 -2.23 -13.60
N ARG A 72 9.38 -2.05 -12.42
CA ARG A 72 10.32 -2.99 -11.78
C ARG A 72 9.69 -3.78 -10.64
N ILE A 73 8.48 -3.40 -10.20
CA ILE A 73 7.78 -4.12 -9.13
C ILE A 73 7.22 -5.42 -9.71
N GLU A 74 7.67 -6.54 -9.18
CA GLU A 74 7.23 -7.89 -9.59
C GLU A 74 6.02 -8.40 -8.76
N LEU A 75 5.82 -7.85 -7.55
CA LEU A 75 4.80 -8.27 -6.60
C LEU A 75 4.55 -7.17 -5.57
N VAL A 76 3.28 -6.95 -5.21
CA VAL A 76 2.88 -6.12 -4.06
C VAL A 76 2.30 -7.02 -2.97
N VAL A 77 2.93 -7.02 -1.80
CA VAL A 77 2.42 -7.72 -0.61
C VAL A 77 1.90 -6.67 0.37
N VAL A 78 0.68 -6.87 0.87
CA VAL A 78 0.00 -5.88 1.70
C VAL A 78 -0.71 -6.53 2.88
N SER A 79 -0.78 -5.84 4.01
CA SER A 79 -1.67 -6.24 5.10
C SER A 79 -3.14 -6.11 4.68
N PRO A 80 -4.05 -6.98 5.15
CA PRO A 80 -5.46 -7.00 4.79
C PRO A 80 -6.27 -5.97 5.61
N LEU A 81 -5.75 -4.74 5.72
CA LEU A 81 -6.45 -3.60 6.30
C LEU A 81 -6.80 -2.59 5.21
N LEU A 82 -7.96 -1.95 5.33
CA LEU A 82 -8.50 -1.03 4.34
C LEU A 82 -7.50 0.08 4.02
N ARG A 83 -6.92 0.73 5.04
CA ARG A 83 -5.86 1.75 4.86
C ARG A 83 -4.62 1.24 4.12
N THR A 84 -4.16 0.02 4.37
CA THR A 84 -2.97 -0.55 3.72
C THR A 84 -3.30 -0.94 2.29
N MET A 85 -4.46 -1.54 2.05
CA MET A 85 -4.94 -1.89 0.71
C MET A 85 -5.22 -0.65 -0.14
N GLN A 86 -5.90 0.38 0.39
CA GLN A 86 -6.12 1.65 -0.30
C GLN A 86 -4.80 2.34 -0.65
N THR A 87 -3.81 2.31 0.25
CA THR A 87 -2.47 2.83 -0.05
C THR A 87 -1.82 2.02 -1.19
N ALA A 88 -1.82 0.70 -1.09
CA ALA A 88 -1.15 -0.16 -2.05
C ALA A 88 -1.79 -0.07 -3.44
N VAL A 89 -3.12 -0.15 -3.53
CA VAL A 89 -3.83 -0.07 -4.80
C VAL A 89 -3.77 1.34 -5.39
N GLY A 90 -3.86 2.38 -4.56
CA GLY A 90 -3.69 3.76 -5.03
C GLY A 90 -2.31 4.03 -5.61
N VAL A 91 -1.25 3.51 -4.99
CA VAL A 91 0.14 3.74 -5.44
C VAL A 91 0.53 2.84 -6.61
N PHE A 92 0.24 1.55 -6.53
CA PHE A 92 0.77 0.51 -7.44
C PHE A 92 -0.29 -0.11 -8.35
N GLY A 93 -1.57 0.20 -8.17
CA GLY A 93 -2.65 -0.26 -9.05
C GLY A 93 -2.61 0.40 -10.43
N GLY A 94 -3.44 -0.13 -11.32
CA GLY A 94 -3.58 0.34 -12.70
C GLY A 94 -4.13 1.77 -12.79
N ASP A 95 -4.33 2.23 -14.01
CA ASP A 95 -5.03 3.50 -14.25
C ASP A 95 -6.55 3.31 -14.14
N GLY A 96 -7.31 4.39 -14.37
CA GLY A 96 -8.77 4.29 -14.47
C GLY A 96 -9.20 3.41 -15.63
N TYR A 97 -10.46 3.00 -15.63
CA TYR A 97 -11.06 2.35 -16.79
C TYR A 97 -11.11 3.33 -17.95
N GLU A 98 -10.39 3.03 -19.04
CA GLU A 98 -10.64 3.64 -20.33
C GLU A 98 -11.70 2.81 -21.07
N ASP A 99 -12.57 3.49 -21.82
CA ASP A 99 -13.74 2.90 -22.46
C ASP A 99 -13.37 1.67 -23.30
N GLY A 100 -13.95 0.52 -22.96
CA GLY A 100 -13.88 -0.71 -23.76
C GLY A 100 -13.01 -1.86 -23.23
N ILE A 101 -12.35 -1.71 -22.06
CA ILE A 101 -11.60 -2.80 -21.43
C ILE A 101 -12.36 -3.35 -20.22
N ASP A 102 -12.96 -4.54 -20.38
CA ASP A 102 -13.62 -5.28 -19.30
C ASP A 102 -12.62 -6.12 -18.49
N VAL A 103 -11.86 -5.44 -17.63
CA VAL A 103 -11.02 -6.09 -16.61
C VAL A 103 -11.66 -5.92 -15.23
N PRO A 104 -11.54 -6.86 -14.29
CA PRO A 104 -12.08 -6.68 -12.95
C PRO A 104 -11.30 -5.59 -12.18
N PRO A 105 -12.00 -4.79 -11.35
CA PRO A 105 -11.37 -3.70 -10.63
C PRO A 105 -10.47 -4.25 -9.54
N LEU A 106 -9.28 -3.68 -9.41
CA LEU A 106 -8.41 -3.93 -8.27
C LEU A 106 -8.94 -3.24 -7.01
N MET A 107 -9.63 -2.10 -7.18
CA MET A 107 -10.43 -1.45 -6.14
C MET A 107 -11.72 -0.93 -6.74
N ALA A 108 -12.84 -1.21 -6.09
CA ALA A 108 -14.16 -0.71 -6.50
C ALA A 108 -14.25 0.81 -6.31
N GLU A 109 -15.15 1.44 -7.06
CA GLU A 109 -15.49 2.85 -6.89
C GLU A 109 -15.97 3.13 -5.45
N ASN A 110 -15.53 4.26 -4.90
CA ASN A 110 -15.88 4.72 -3.55
C ASN A 110 -15.60 3.70 -2.43
N ALA A 111 -14.65 2.78 -2.62
CA ALA A 111 -14.26 1.82 -1.59
C ALA A 111 -13.74 2.56 -0.34
N GLY A 112 -14.33 2.26 0.82
CA GLY A 112 -14.06 2.97 2.07
C GLY A 112 -14.32 4.47 1.95
N ASN A 113 -15.54 4.85 1.55
CA ASN A 113 -16.06 6.22 1.42
C ASN A 113 -15.08 7.24 0.84
N SER A 114 -14.21 6.77 -0.05
CA SER A 114 -13.03 7.50 -0.48
C SER A 114 -13.35 8.58 -1.51
N SER A 115 -14.55 8.57 -2.09
CA SER A 115 -14.94 9.38 -3.24
C SER A 115 -13.97 9.23 -4.42
N ARG A 116 -13.29 8.07 -4.51
CA ARG A 116 -12.33 7.73 -5.57
C ARG A 116 -13.01 6.90 -6.66
N PRO A 117 -12.60 7.06 -7.92
CA PRO A 117 -13.02 6.15 -8.98
C PRO A 117 -12.48 4.75 -8.75
N ALA A 118 -13.06 3.76 -9.43
CA ALA A 118 -12.49 2.41 -9.47
C ALA A 118 -11.06 2.43 -10.01
N ILE A 119 -10.20 1.57 -9.46
CA ILE A 119 -8.82 1.39 -9.91
C ILE A 119 -8.73 0.04 -10.61
N SER A 120 -8.24 0.05 -11.86
CA SER A 120 -8.10 -1.15 -12.66
C SER A 120 -6.94 -2.04 -12.19
N SER A 121 -7.06 -3.34 -12.44
CA SER A 121 -5.95 -4.28 -12.33
C SER A 121 -5.02 -4.26 -13.56
N LEU A 122 -5.41 -3.57 -14.64
CA LEU A 122 -4.62 -3.47 -15.87
C LEU A 122 -3.26 -2.79 -15.61
N ASN A 123 -2.19 -3.38 -16.12
CA ASN A 123 -0.80 -2.90 -15.94
C ASN A 123 -0.36 -2.76 -14.48
N SER A 124 -1.07 -3.39 -13.55
CA SER A 124 -0.65 -3.51 -12.15
C SER A 124 0.16 -4.79 -11.94
N PRO A 125 1.16 -4.80 -11.04
CA PRO A 125 1.79 -6.04 -10.61
C PRO A 125 0.76 -6.91 -9.86
N PRO A 126 1.00 -8.22 -9.68
CA PRO A 126 0.18 -9.05 -8.81
C PRO A 126 0.13 -8.51 -7.37
N PHE A 127 -1.02 -8.64 -6.72
CA PHE A 127 -1.23 -8.28 -5.32
C PHE A 127 -1.49 -9.53 -4.47
N VAL A 128 -0.90 -9.57 -3.28
CA VAL A 128 -1.20 -10.58 -2.26
C VAL A 128 -1.49 -9.86 -0.95
N ALA A 129 -2.73 -10.02 -0.46
CA ALA A 129 -3.10 -9.57 0.87
C ALA A 129 -2.86 -10.72 1.87
N MET A 130 -1.96 -10.52 2.83
CA MET A 130 -1.62 -11.54 3.81
C MET A 130 -1.19 -10.90 5.13
N GLU A 131 -1.60 -11.51 6.24
CA GLU A 131 -1.18 -11.13 7.58
C GLU A 131 -0.79 -12.40 8.35
N LEU A 132 0.45 -12.44 8.83
CA LEU A 132 0.95 -13.55 9.67
C LEU A 132 1.14 -13.13 11.13
N CYS A 133 1.32 -11.83 11.37
CA CYS A 133 1.47 -11.28 12.71
C CYS A 133 0.91 -9.87 12.71
N ARG A 134 0.08 -9.59 13.71
CA ARG A 134 -0.44 -8.26 13.99
C ARG A 134 0.00 -7.86 15.39
N GLU A 135 0.56 -6.67 15.49
CA GLU A 135 0.86 -6.04 16.78
C GLU A 135 -0.45 -5.75 17.49
N HIS A 136 -0.55 -6.04 18.79
CA HIS A 136 -1.79 -6.00 19.57
C HIS A 136 -2.64 -4.76 19.26
N LEU A 137 -3.97 -4.96 19.23
CA LEU A 137 -4.95 -3.89 19.23
C LEU A 137 -4.71 -2.93 20.39
#